data_AF-X0UGG6-F1
#
_entry.id   AF-X0UGG6-F1
#
_cell.length_a   1.000
_cell.length_b   1.000
_cell.length_c   1.000
_cell.angle_alpha   90.00
_cell.angle_beta   90.00
_cell.angle_gamma   90.00
#
_symmetry.space_group_name_H-M   'P 1'
#
loop_
_entity.id
_entity.type
_entity.pdbx_description
1 polymer ?
#
loop_
_entity_poly.entity_id
_entity_poly.type
_entity_poly.pdbx_seq_one_letter_code
_entity_poly.pdbx_strand_id
1 'polypeptide(L)'
;MKVLTSTQMREIDRTAIEEIGILGTTLMENAGKQIFKKLREKFPELSKEKIVIVAGKGNNGGDGFVVARLLYNHGADPYVLLLASKGEVKGDAAVNLRMAEKIGIKIS
;
A
#
# COMPACT_ATOMS: atom_id res chain seq x y z
N MET A 1 10.95 -20.40 -4.59
CA MET A 1 9.84 -19.72 -3.86
C MET A 1 8.60 -20.60 -4.01
N LYS A 2 7.85 -20.89 -2.94
CA LYS A 2 6.58 -21.62 -3.07
C LYS A 2 5.50 -20.64 -3.55
N VAL A 3 4.68 -21.04 -4.52
CA VAL A 3 3.53 -20.25 -4.97
C VAL A 3 2.35 -20.60 -4.07
N LEU A 4 1.75 -19.59 -3.45
CA LEU A 4 0.65 -19.73 -2.50
C LEU A 4 -0.66 -19.26 -3.13
N THR A 5 -1.77 -19.87 -2.73
CA THR A 5 -3.10 -19.35 -3.05
C THR A 5 -3.42 -18.11 -2.22
N SER A 6 -4.41 -17.32 -2.67
CA SER A 6 -4.89 -16.16 -1.91
C SER A 6 -5.40 -16.54 -0.51
N THR A 7 -6.05 -17.70 -0.38
CA THR A 7 -6.47 -18.24 0.91
C THR A 7 -5.27 -18.56 1.80
N GLN A 8 -4.27 -19.26 1.28
CA GLN A 8 -3.06 -19.57 2.05
C GLN A 8 -2.31 -18.31 2.49
N MET A 9 -2.22 -17.29 1.64
CA MET A 9 -1.60 -16.01 2.00
C MET A 9 -2.35 -15.32 3.14
N ARG A 10 -3.70 -15.31 3.08
CA ARG A 10 -4.52 -14.74 4.17
C ARG A 10 -4.35 -15.47 5.49
N GLU A 11 -4.24 -16.80 5.46
CA GLU A 11 -4.01 -17.58 6.68
C GLU A 11 -2.65 -17.27 7.30
N ILE A 12 -1.61 -17.12 6.47
CA ILE A 12 -0.28 -16.72 6.93
C ILE A 12 -0.31 -15.32 7.56
N ASP A 13 -0.96 -14.36 6.91
CA ASP A 13 -1.13 -13.01 7.45
C ASP A 13 -1.91 -13.05 8.78
N ARG A 14 -2.97 -13.86 8.86
CA ARG A 14 -3.75 -14.02 10.10
C ARG A 14 -2.89 -14.57 11.23
N THR A 15 -2.16 -15.67 11.02
CA THR A 15 -1.27 -16.24 12.04
C THR A 15 -0.18 -15.24 12.46
N ALA A 16 0.40 -14.48 11.52
CA ALA A 16 1.36 -13.44 11.85
C ALA A 16 0.77 -12.34 12.76
N ILE A 17 -0.50 -12.00 12.55
CA ILE A 17 -1.19 -10.98 13.34
C ILE A 17 -1.64 -11.51 14.70
N GLU A 18 -2.35 -12.64 14.71
CA GLU A 18 -3.06 -13.14 15.89
C GLU A 18 -2.17 -13.94 16.82
N GLU A 19 -1.23 -14.72 16.28
CA GLU A 19 -0.38 -15.63 17.08
C GLU A 19 0.99 -15.01 17.38
N ILE A 20 1.59 -14.32 16.40
CA ILE A 20 2.92 -13.71 16.54
C ILE A 20 2.82 -12.27 17.07
N GLY A 21 1.67 -11.61 16.90
CA GLY A 21 1.43 -10.25 17.38
C GLY A 21 1.98 -9.15 16.46
N ILE A 22 2.27 -9.46 15.19
CA ILE A 22 2.71 -8.46 14.22
C ILE A 22 1.50 -7.64 13.77
N LEU A 23 1.55 -6.31 13.90
CA LEU A 23 0.45 -5.46 13.43
C LEU A 23 0.23 -5.62 11.91
N GLY A 24 -1.02 -5.70 11.48
CA GLY A 24 -1.35 -5.79 10.05
C GLY A 24 -0.86 -4.58 9.25
N THR A 25 -0.85 -3.38 9.85
CA THR A 25 -0.19 -2.20 9.29
C THR A 25 1.30 -2.40 9.02
N THR A 26 2.01 -3.17 9.87
CA THR A 26 3.43 -3.48 9.68
C THR A 26 3.64 -4.43 8.50
N LEU A 27 2.76 -5.43 8.35
CA LEU A 27 2.79 -6.33 7.18
C LEU A 27 2.55 -5.55 5.87
N MET A 28 1.54 -4.67 5.88
CA MET A 28 1.21 -3.79 4.76
C MET A 28 2.36 -2.83 4.41
N GLU A 29 3.01 -2.25 5.43
CA GLU A 29 4.18 -1.39 5.24
C GLU A 29 5.34 -2.15 4.58
N ASN A 30 5.56 -3.40 4.98
CA ASN A 30 6.59 -4.26 4.38
C ASN A 30 6.27 -4.59 2.91
N ALA A 31 5.03 -4.91 2.58
CA ALA A 31 4.59 -5.16 1.21
C ALA A 31 4.83 -3.92 0.33
N GLY A 32 4.36 -2.75 0.78
CA GLY A 32 4.56 -1.48 0.06
C GLY A 32 6.03 -1.11 -0.14
N LYS A 33 6.90 -1.36 0.86
CA LYS A 33 8.36 -1.14 0.74
C LYS A 33 8.98 -2.02 -0.34
N GLN A 34 8.57 -3.28 -0.48
CA GLN A 34 9.08 -4.15 -1.54
C GLN A 34 8.63 -3.67 -2.93
N ILE A 35 7.38 -3.24 -3.07
CA ILE A 35 6.88 -2.65 -4.32
C ILE A 35 7.68 -1.39 -4.67
N PHE A 36 7.84 -0.46 -3.72
CA PHE A 36 8.59 0.77 -3.91
C PHE A 36 10.06 0.50 -4.29
N LYS A 37 10.71 -0.48 -3.64
CA LYS A 37 12.06 -0.90 -4.00
C LYS A 37 12.13 -1.34 -5.47
N LYS A 38 11.17 -2.15 -5.93
CA LYS A 38 11.10 -2.60 -7.32
C LYS A 38 10.81 -1.47 -8.30
N LEU A 39 10.00 -0.48 -7.92
CA LEU A 39 9.81 0.72 -8.73
C LEU A 39 11.12 1.50 -8.90
N ARG A 40 11.88 1.69 -7.82
CA ARG A 40 13.19 2.38 -7.89
C ARG A 40 14.23 1.64 -8.73
N GLU A 41 14.23 0.32 -8.69
CA GLU A 41 15.10 -0.50 -9.54
C GLU A 41 14.73 -0.38 -11.02
N LYS A 42 13.44 -0.26 -11.33
CA LYS A 42 12.93 -0.21 -12.70
C LYS A 42 12.96 1.19 -13.32
N PHE A 43 12.79 2.24 -12.52
CA PHE A 43 12.70 3.63 -12.95
C PHE A 43 13.78 4.46 -12.23
N PRO A 44 14.95 4.69 -12.85
CA PRO A 44 16.05 5.42 -12.23
C PRO A 44 15.71 6.85 -11.82
N GLU A 45 14.82 7.51 -12.56
CA GLU A 45 14.34 8.88 -12.29
C GLU A 45 12.90 8.89 -11.77
N LEU A 46 12.55 7.96 -10.87
CA LEU A 46 11.19 7.74 -10.38
C LEU A 46 10.46 9.01 -9.89
N SER A 47 11.17 10.01 -9.36
CA SER A 47 10.58 11.28 -8.92
C SER A 47 10.07 12.17 -10.06
N LYS A 48 10.54 11.95 -11.29
CA LYS A 48 10.10 12.68 -12.50
C LYS A 48 8.94 11.99 -13.21
N GLU A 49 8.62 10.76 -12.83
CA GLU A 49 7.57 9.96 -13.46
C GLU A 49 6.18 10.45 -13.05
N LYS A 50 5.22 10.32 -13.97
CA LYS A 50 3.80 10.52 -13.67
C LYS A 50 3.21 9.20 -13.18
N ILE A 51 2.84 9.14 -11.91
CA ILE A 51 2.43 7.89 -11.26
C ILE A 51 0.96 7.96 -10.87
N VAL A 52 0.18 7.00 -11.37
CA VAL A 52 -1.19 6.74 -10.93
C VAL A 52 -1.25 5.39 -10.24
N ILE A 53 -1.77 5.38 -9.02
CA ILE A 53 -2.01 4.17 -8.23
C ILE A 53 -3.51 3.90 -8.26
N VAL A 54 -3.91 2.76 -8.81
CA VAL A 54 -5.30 2.32 -8.81
C VAL A 54 -5.52 1.42 -7.60
N ALA A 55 -6.30 1.89 -6.64
CA ALA A 55 -6.51 1.23 -5.35
C ALA A 55 -7.96 0.76 -5.20
N GLY A 56 -8.15 -0.47 -4.68
CA GLY A 56 -9.45 -0.93 -4.19
C GLY A 56 -9.64 -0.61 -2.70
N LYS A 57 -10.75 -1.05 -2.10
CA LYS A 57 -11.03 -0.84 -0.66
C LYS A 57 -10.33 -1.81 0.31
N GLY A 58 -9.76 -2.90 -0.20
CA GLY A 58 -9.14 -3.96 0.60
C GLY A 58 -7.65 -3.80 0.83
N ASN A 59 -6.99 -4.86 1.32
CA ASN A 59 -5.57 -4.86 1.70
C ASN A 59 -4.64 -4.38 0.58
N ASN A 60 -4.85 -4.84 -0.66
CA ASN A 60 -4.05 -4.39 -1.81
C ASN A 60 -4.17 -2.87 -2.07
N GLY A 61 -5.34 -2.28 -1.78
CA GLY A 61 -5.49 -0.83 -1.82
C GLY A 61 -4.70 -0.14 -0.72
N GLY A 62 -4.71 -0.73 0.47
CA GLY A 62 -3.83 -0.37 1.59
C GLY A 62 -2.35 -0.36 1.21
N ASP A 63 -1.86 -1.41 0.57
CA ASP A 63 -0.49 -1.46 0.04
C ASP A 63 -0.24 -0.32 -0.95
N GLY A 64 -1.21 -0.03 -1.82
CA GLY A 64 -1.17 1.11 -2.74
C GLY A 64 -1.01 2.45 -2.02
N PHE A 65 -1.71 2.67 -0.91
CA PHE A 65 -1.56 3.89 -0.11
C PHE A 65 -0.17 3.96 0.55
N VAL A 66 0.39 2.85 1.01
CA VAL A 66 1.78 2.79 1.50
C VAL A 66 2.73 3.22 0.39
N VAL A 67 2.60 2.62 -0.80
CA VAL A 67 3.45 2.95 -1.97
C VAL A 67 3.32 4.42 -2.32
N ALA A 68 2.10 4.98 -2.31
CA ALA A 68 1.87 6.40 -2.53
C ALA A 68 2.66 7.27 -1.54
N ARG A 69 2.61 6.95 -0.23
CA ARG A 69 3.38 7.67 0.80
C ARG A 69 4.88 7.57 0.57
N LEU A 70 5.39 6.40 0.21
CA LEU A 70 6.82 6.20 -0.06
C LEU A 70 7.29 6.97 -1.30
N LEU A 71 6.49 6.98 -2.37
CA LEU A 71 6.75 7.77 -3.57
C LEU A 71 6.74 9.27 -3.28
N TYR A 72 5.74 9.75 -2.53
CA TYR A 72 5.66 11.14 -2.11
C TYR A 72 6.89 11.55 -1.28
N ASN A 73 7.27 10.74 -0.30
CA ASN A 73 8.47 10.98 0.51
C ASN A 73 9.78 10.90 -0.31
N HIS A 74 9.76 10.26 -1.47
CA HIS A 74 10.89 10.21 -2.41
C HIS A 74 10.94 11.42 -3.36
N GLY A 75 9.97 12.34 -3.26
CA GLY A 75 9.89 13.54 -4.09
C GLY A 75 9.11 13.36 -5.39
N ALA A 76 8.36 12.26 -5.56
CA ALA A 76 7.38 12.12 -6.64
C ALA A 76 6.04 12.79 -6.27
N ASP A 77 5.16 13.04 -7.25
CA ASP A 77 3.78 13.50 -7.05
C ASP A 77 2.76 12.40 -7.46
N PRO A 78 2.58 11.35 -6.63
CA PRO A 78 1.66 10.27 -6.97
C PRO A 78 0.20 10.71 -6.85
N TYR A 79 -0.63 10.23 -7.77
CA TYR A 79 -2.08 10.35 -7.71
C TYR A 79 -2.71 8.98 -7.43
N VAL A 80 -3.67 8.92 -6.50
CA VAL A 80 -4.39 7.69 -6.20
C VAL A 80 -5.82 7.78 -6.72
N LEU A 81 -6.19 6.80 -7.55
CA LEU A 81 -7.56 6.57 -7.98
C LEU A 81 -8.15 5.44 -7.12
N LEU A 82 -9.07 5.80 -6.23
CA LEU A 82 -9.76 4.84 -5.36
C LEU A 82 -11.04 4.34 -6.03
N LEU A 83 -11.13 3.03 -6.26
CA LEU A 83 -12.27 2.38 -6.91
C LEU A 83 -13.43 2.08 -5.93
N ALA A 84 -13.54 2.87 -4.86
CA ALA A 84 -14.54 2.72 -3.81
C ALA A 84 -14.75 4.06 -3.09
N SER A 85 -15.82 4.20 -2.32
CA SER A 85 -15.92 5.38 -1.45
C SER A 85 -14.91 5.30 -0.30
N LYS A 86 -14.36 6.44 0.12
CA LYS A 86 -13.38 6.49 1.22
C LYS A 86 -13.91 5.84 2.51
N GLY A 87 -15.20 5.98 2.79
CA GLY A 87 -15.86 5.38 3.96
C GLY A 87 -15.98 3.84 3.92
N GLU A 88 -15.81 3.23 2.76
CA GLU A 88 -15.78 1.76 2.62
C GLU A 88 -14.40 1.17 2.91
N VAL A 89 -13.35 1.99 2.94
CA VAL A 89 -12.00 1.55 3.29
C VAL A 89 -11.94 1.37 4.80
N LYS A 90 -11.56 0.17 5.25
CA LYS A 90 -11.58 -0.23 6.66
C LYS A 90 -10.25 -0.83 7.11
N GLY A 91 -10.10 -1.04 8.41
CA GLY A 91 -8.93 -1.69 9.01
C GLY A 91 -7.63 -0.96 8.68
N ASP A 92 -6.58 -1.74 8.41
CA ASP A 92 -5.23 -1.24 8.13
C ASP A 92 -5.16 -0.38 6.86
N ALA A 93 -5.98 -0.69 5.86
CA ALA A 93 -6.07 0.12 4.65
C ALA A 93 -6.59 1.54 4.97
N ALA A 94 -7.54 1.67 5.89
CA ALA A 94 -8.07 2.98 6.30
C ALA A 94 -7.05 3.80 7.08
N VAL A 95 -6.18 3.15 7.86
CA VAL A 95 -5.05 3.82 8.52
C VAL A 95 -4.14 4.46 7.48
N ASN A 96 -3.75 3.69 6.46
CA ASN A 96 -2.87 4.18 5.40
C ASN A 96 -3.51 5.22 4.48
N LEU A 97 -4.80 5.08 4.17
CA LEU A 97 -5.58 6.08 3.45
C LEU A 97 -5.51 7.43 4.18
N ARG A 98 -5.84 7.46 5.48
CA ARG A 98 -5.82 8.69 6.28
C ARG A 98 -4.43 9.31 6.38
N MET A 99 -3.38 8.49 6.49
CA MET A 99 -2.00 8.99 6.48
C MET A 99 -1.66 9.63 5.14
N ALA A 100 -2.02 9.01 4.02
CA ALA A 100 -1.78 9.55 2.69
C ALA A 100 -2.50 10.90 2.47
N GLU A 101 -3.76 11.01 2.91
CA GLU A 101 -4.51 12.27 2.86
C GLU A 101 -3.85 13.37 3.71
N LYS A 102 -3.44 13.04 4.94
CA LYS A 102 -2.82 14.00 5.86
C LYS A 102 -1.51 14.58 5.36
N ILE A 103 -0.74 13.82 4.56
CA ILE A 103 0.51 14.32 3.98
C ILE A 103 0.32 15.01 2.63
N GLY A 104 -0.92 15.15 2.16
CA GLY A 104 -1.26 15.94 0.95
C GLY A 104 -1.32 15.15 -0.35
N ILE A 105 -1.32 13.81 -0.32
CA ILE A 105 -1.48 13.00 -1.53
C ILE A 105 -2.89 13.18 -2.09
N LYS A 106 -2.99 13.39 -3.40
CA LYS A 106 -4.27 13.52 -4.12
C LYS A 106 -4.93 12.15 -4.26
N ILE A 107 -6.13 12.00 -3.70
CA ILE A 107 -6.92 10.77 -3.74
C ILE A 107 -8.34 11.10 -4.18
N SER A 108 -8.76 10.55 -5.31
CA SER A 108 -10.12 10.67 -5.85
C SER A 108 -10.88 9.37 -5.77
#